data_AF-B0RA98-F1
#
_entry.id   AF-B0RA98-F1
#
_cell.length_a   1.000
_cell.length_b   1.000
_cell.length_c   1.000
_cell.angle_alpha   90.00
_cell.angle_beta   90.00
_cell.angle_gamma   90.00
#
_symmetry.space_group_name_H-M   'P 1'
#
loop_
_entity.id
_entity.type
_entity.pdbx_description
1 polymer ?
#
loop_
_entity_poly.entity_id
_entity_poly.type
_entity_poly.pdbx_seq_one_letter_code
_entity_poly.pdbx_strand_id
1 'polypeptide(L)'
;MGYSHSSGHLTLFVVQFEDGEWAIVVRSNHDPEREHGYDVAEKGVYLDVYRDEEKYRSEELFPPMQPSEALTYAKDQIPMQPEGYSTRFEEWHEIRTQ
;
A
#
# COMPACT_ATOMS: atom_id res chain seq x y z
N MET A 1 -3.85 -8.36 -4.99
CA MET A 1 -3.46 -7.25 -5.89
C MET A 1 -4.55 -7.02 -6.94
N GLY A 2 -4.92 -5.77 -7.22
CA GLY A 2 -5.89 -5.42 -8.27
C GLY A 2 -5.51 -4.12 -9.00
N TYR A 3 -5.76 -4.04 -10.31
CA TYR A 3 -5.52 -2.84 -11.13
C TYR A 3 -6.51 -2.74 -12.29
N SER A 4 -6.74 -1.53 -12.80
CA SER A 4 -7.58 -1.25 -13.97
C SER A 4 -6.89 -0.30 -14.94
N HIS A 5 -7.14 -0.48 -16.25
CA HIS A 5 -6.60 0.35 -17.31
C HIS A 5 -7.72 0.86 -18.24
N SER A 6 -7.60 2.11 -18.69
CA SER A 6 -8.43 2.67 -19.78
C SER A 6 -7.50 3.21 -20.87
N SER A 7 -7.69 2.76 -22.11
CA SER A 7 -6.87 3.19 -23.27
C SER A 7 -5.35 3.16 -23.02
N GLY A 8 -4.84 2.12 -22.36
CA GLY A 8 -3.41 1.96 -22.05
C GLY A 8 -2.89 2.74 -20.85
N HIS A 9 -3.73 3.54 -20.18
CA HIS A 9 -3.36 4.31 -18.99
C HIS A 9 -3.88 3.60 -17.74
N LEU A 10 -3.04 3.49 -16.71
CA LEU A 10 -3.40 2.92 -15.41
C LEU A 10 -4.25 3.93 -14.64
N THR A 11 -5.52 3.58 -14.43
CA THR A 11 -6.50 4.45 -13.77
C THR A 11 -6.69 4.09 -12.30
N LEU A 12 -6.40 2.83 -11.94
CA LEU A 12 -6.56 2.33 -10.59
C LEU A 12 -5.50 1.27 -10.29
N PHE A 13 -4.88 1.33 -9.12
CA PHE A 13 -4.23 0.16 -8.55
C PHE A 13 -4.33 0.11 -7.03
N VAL A 14 -4.26 -1.11 -6.51
CA VAL A 14 -4.07 -1.41 -5.09
C VAL A 14 -3.02 -2.52 -4.96
N VAL A 15 -1.96 -2.20 -4.21
CA VAL A 15 -0.95 -3.16 -3.75
C VAL A 15 -1.05 -3.24 -2.25
N GLN A 16 -1.26 -4.44 -1.71
CA GLN A 16 -1.38 -4.63 -0.27
C GLN A 16 -0.68 -5.91 0.16
N PHE A 17 -0.25 -5.91 1.41
CA PHE A 17 0.21 -7.09 2.14
C PHE A 17 -0.78 -7.37 3.26
N GLU A 18 -1.22 -8.63 3.32
CA GLU A 18 -2.13 -9.15 4.33
C GLU A 18 -1.38 -10.16 5.19
N ASP A 19 -1.71 -10.22 6.48
CA ASP A 19 -1.20 -11.25 7.37
C ASP A 19 -1.98 -12.58 7.21
N GLY A 20 -1.65 -13.57 8.04
CA GLY A 20 -2.31 -14.89 8.02
C GLY A 20 -3.81 -14.87 8.35
N GLU A 21 -4.32 -13.77 8.91
CA GLU A 21 -5.74 -13.56 9.24
C GLU A 21 -6.47 -12.68 8.21
N TRP A 22 -5.83 -12.35 7.08
CA TRP A 22 -6.33 -11.42 6.06
C TRP A 22 -6.41 -9.96 6.54
N ALA A 23 -5.76 -9.61 7.64
CA ALA A 23 -5.67 -8.24 8.10
C ALA A 23 -4.71 -7.46 7.20
N ILE A 24 -5.16 -6.31 6.70
CA ILE A 24 -4.31 -5.42 5.90
C ILE A 24 -3.23 -4.85 6.83
N VAL A 25 -1.95 -5.09 6.50
CA VAL A 25 -0.82 -4.55 7.25
C VAL A 25 -0.32 -3.26 6.60
N VAL A 26 -0.14 -3.31 5.28
CA VAL A 26 0.25 -2.14 4.48
C VAL A 26 -0.49 -2.08 3.15
N ARG A 27 -0.77 -0.87 2.67
CA ARG A 27 -1.44 -0.63 1.38
C ARG A 27 -0.83 0.57 0.67
N SER A 28 -0.62 0.44 -0.63
CA SER A 28 -0.42 1.57 -1.55
C SER A 28 -1.49 1.53 -2.63
N ASN A 29 -2.11 2.68 -2.92
CA ASN A 29 -3.19 2.77 -3.89
C ASN A 29 -3.15 4.03 -4.74
N HIS A 30 -3.70 3.92 -5.94
CA HIS A 30 -4.01 5.02 -6.84
C HIS A 30 -5.47 4.88 -7.27
N ASP A 31 -6.29 5.92 -7.06
CA ASP A 31 -7.70 5.97 -7.45
C ASP A 31 -8.18 7.44 -7.58
N PRO A 32 -7.70 8.22 -8.55
CA PRO A 32 -7.95 9.66 -8.60
C PRO A 32 -9.41 10.01 -8.92
N GLU A 33 -10.19 9.06 -9.44
CA GLU A 33 -11.58 9.28 -9.85
C GLU A 33 -12.59 9.22 -8.68
N ARG A 34 -12.17 8.73 -7.49
CA ARG A 34 -13.00 8.76 -6.28
C ARG A 34 -12.82 10.07 -5.52
N GLU A 35 -13.91 10.57 -4.93
CA GLU A 35 -13.96 11.81 -4.14
C GLU A 35 -12.89 11.91 -3.02
N HIS A 36 -12.44 10.76 -2.49
CA HIS A 36 -11.38 10.66 -1.49
C HIS A 36 -10.24 9.74 -1.91
N GLY A 37 -10.14 9.47 -3.21
CA GLY A 37 -9.13 8.60 -3.73
C GLY A 37 -7.77 9.29 -3.86
N TYR A 38 -6.74 8.48 -4.12
CA TYR A 38 -5.36 8.92 -4.04
C TYR A 38 -4.76 9.09 -5.43
N ASP A 39 -4.29 10.29 -5.77
CA ASP A 39 -3.59 10.52 -7.03
C ASP A 39 -2.08 10.52 -6.81
N VAL A 40 -1.40 9.49 -7.32
CA VAL A 40 0.05 9.35 -7.20
C VAL A 40 0.80 10.30 -8.13
N ALA A 41 0.15 10.80 -9.18
CA ALA A 41 0.73 11.76 -10.11
C ALA A 41 0.74 13.19 -9.54
N GLU A 42 -0.11 13.48 -8.56
CA GLU A 42 -0.13 14.78 -7.85
C GLU A 42 0.53 14.70 -6.47
N LYS A 43 0.29 13.61 -5.73
CA LYS A 43 0.67 13.50 -4.32
C LYS A 43 1.94 12.69 -4.08
N GLY A 44 2.31 11.79 -4.99
CA GLY A 44 3.42 10.84 -4.79
C GLY A 44 2.96 9.43 -4.44
N VAL A 45 3.90 8.52 -4.22
CA VAL A 45 3.60 7.13 -3.83
C VAL A 45 3.67 7.02 -2.32
N TYR A 46 2.54 6.68 -1.71
CA TYR A 46 2.45 6.54 -0.26
C TYR A 46 2.18 5.09 0.12
N LEU A 47 2.74 4.70 1.26
CA LEU A 47 2.49 3.43 1.93
C LEU A 47 1.71 3.72 3.21
N ASP A 48 0.44 3.34 3.21
CA ASP A 48 -0.40 3.38 4.39
C ASP A 48 -0.13 2.14 5.24
N VAL A 49 0.20 2.35 6.51
CA VAL A 49 0.43 1.30 7.51
C VAL A 49 -0.81 1.24 8.40
N TYR A 50 -1.30 0.02 8.61
CA TYR A 50 -2.48 -0.28 9.39
C TYR A 50 -2.11 -0.96 10.70
N ARG A 51 -2.92 -0.70 11.73
CA ARG A 51 -2.84 -1.33 13.05
C ARG A 51 -4.27 -1.41 13.58
N ASP A 52 -4.65 -2.57 14.11
CA ASP A 52 -6.01 -2.81 14.63
C ASP A 52 -7.09 -2.51 13.58
N GLU A 53 -6.82 -2.90 12.32
CA GLU A 53 -7.67 -2.65 11.13
C GLU A 53 -7.88 -1.16 10.77
N GLU A 54 -7.30 -0.24 11.55
CA GLU A 54 -7.34 1.20 11.32
C GLU A 54 -6.02 1.70 10.72
N LYS A 55 -6.10 2.77 9.93
CA LYS A 55 -4.91 3.42 9.37
C LYS A 55 -4.13 4.10 10.49
N TYR A 56 -2.93 3.58 10.79
CA TYR A 56 -2.05 4.10 11.83
C TYR A 56 -1.20 5.27 11.34
N ARG A 57 -0.58 5.14 10.16
CA ARG A 57 0.23 6.20 9.56
C ARG A 57 0.37 6.05 8.04
N SER A 58 0.89 7.08 7.40
CA SER A 58 1.31 7.05 6.00
C SER A 58 2.78 7.43 5.88
N GLU A 59 3.50 6.71 5.03
CA GLU A 59 4.89 6.98 4.68
C GLU A 59 4.97 7.36 3.19
N GLU A 60 5.60 8.49 2.87
CA GLU A 60 5.93 8.83 1.49
C GLU A 60 7.13 8.00 1.04
N LEU A 61 6.94 7.17 0.00
CA LEU A 61 8.00 6.35 -0.59
C LEU A 61 8.69 7.08 -1.73
N PHE A 62 7.90 7.74 -2.58
CA PHE A 62 8.39 8.44 -3.77
C PHE A 62 7.60 9.73 -4.01
N PRO A 63 8.24 10.75 -4.59
CA PRO A 63 7.55 11.96 -5.05
C PRO A 63 6.55 11.64 -6.18
N PRO A 64 5.72 12.62 -6.58
CA PRO A 64 4.77 12.47 -7.68
C PRO A 64 5.38 11.87 -8.94
N MET A 65 4.75 10.83 -9.48
CA MET A 65 5.24 10.10 -10.66
C MET A 65 4.11 9.44 -11.45
N GLN A 66 4.42 8.91 -12.64
CA GLN A 66 3.39 8.26 -13.46
C GLN A 66 2.81 7.03 -12.75
N PRO A 67 1.48 6.80 -12.82
CA PRO A 67 0.84 5.68 -12.14
C PRO A 67 1.43 4.30 -12.50
N SER A 68 1.84 4.10 -13.75
CA SER A 68 2.48 2.86 -14.21
C SER A 68 3.84 2.61 -13.54
N GLU A 69 4.63 3.66 -13.35
CA GLU A 69 5.90 3.61 -12.63
C GLU A 69 5.64 3.37 -11.14
N ALA A 70 4.69 4.09 -10.55
CA ALA A 70 4.26 3.93 -9.16
C ALA A 70 3.81 2.49 -8.85
N LEU A 71 3.03 1.87 -9.73
CA LEU A 71 2.62 0.47 -9.61
C LEU A 71 3.83 -0.47 -9.59
N THR A 72 4.82 -0.22 -10.45
CA THR A 72 6.04 -1.03 -10.52
C THR A 72 6.83 -0.93 -9.21
N TYR A 73 7.04 0.29 -8.71
CA TYR A 73 7.71 0.50 -7.43
C TYR A 73 6.94 -0.10 -6.25
N ALA A 74 5.62 0.07 -6.20
CA ALA A 74 4.80 -0.51 -5.14
C ALA A 74 4.88 -2.04 -5.13
N LYS A 75 4.92 -2.69 -6.30
CA LYS A 75 5.13 -4.13 -6.45
C LYS A 75 6.49 -4.59 -5.96
N ASP A 76 7.54 -3.79 -6.18
CA ASP A 76 8.90 -4.19 -5.81
C ASP A 76 9.17 -3.92 -4.32
N GLN A 77 8.72 -2.79 -3.79
CA GLN A 77 9.06 -2.36 -2.42
C GLN A 77 8.27 -3.09 -1.33
N ILE A 78 6.96 -3.31 -1.53
CA ILE A 78 6.11 -3.95 -0.52
C ILE A 78 6.59 -5.38 -0.18
N PRO A 79 6.91 -6.25 -1.15
CA PRO A 79 7.45 -7.58 -0.90
C PRO A 79 8.93 -7.62 -0.49
N MET A 80 9.67 -6.51 -0.55
CA MET A 80 11.06 -6.42 -0.07
C MET A 80 11.15 -5.99 1.40
N GLN A 81 10.05 -5.57 2.03
CA GLN A 81 9.97 -5.24 3.46
C GLN A 81 9.07 -6.16 4.34
N PRO A 82 8.59 -7.34 3.91
CA PRO A 82 7.56 -8.08 4.62
C PRO A 82 8.06 -8.60 5.97
N GLU A 83 9.34 -8.95 6.09
CA GLU A 83 9.91 -9.42 7.36
C GLU A 83 9.87 -8.34 8.45
N GLY A 84 10.01 -7.06 8.07
CA GLY A 84 9.92 -5.93 9.00
C GLY A 84 8.48 -5.56 9.37
N TYR A 85 7.56 -5.62 8.41
CA TYR A 85 6.15 -5.29 8.66
C TYR A 85 5.39 -6.42 9.36
N SER A 86 5.62 -7.70 9.00
CA SER A 86 5.04 -8.84 9.72
C SER A 86 5.56 -8.95 11.15
N THR A 87 6.87 -8.77 11.38
CA THR A 87 7.41 -8.79 12.75
C THR A 87 6.84 -7.66 13.60
N ARG A 88 6.75 -6.43 13.06
CA ARG A 88 6.12 -5.31 13.76
C ARG A 88 4.63 -5.52 13.99
N PHE A 89 3.93 -6.13 13.04
CA PHE A 89 2.53 -6.48 13.19
C PHE A 89 2.35 -7.51 14.31
N GLU A 90 3.12 -8.60 14.31
CA GLU A 90 3.12 -9.60 15.39
C GLU A 90 3.46 -8.99 16.76
N GLU A 91 4.41 -8.06 16.82
CA GLU A 91 4.76 -7.32 18.05
C GLU A 91 3.68 -6.33 18.50
N TRP A 92 3.02 -5.64 17.58
CA TRP A 92 1.98 -4.64 17.89
C TRP A 92 0.64 -5.25 18.28
N HIS A 93 0.35 -6.44 17.76
CA HIS A 93 -0.86 -7.21 18.01
C HIS A 93 -0.68 -8.27 19.11
N GLU A 94 0.48 -8.30 19.79
CA GLU A 94 0.79 -9.26 20.87
C GLU A 94 0.63 -10.74 20.45
N ILE A 95 0.65 -11.02 19.14
CA ILE A 95 0.48 -12.36 18.57
C ILE A 95 1.67 -13.25 18.97
N ARG A 96 2.84 -12.65 19.22
CA ARG A 96 3.92 -13.31 19.97
C ARG A 96 3.74 -13.11 21.46
N THR A 97 2.87 -13.93 22.05
CA THR A 97 2.98 -14.27 23.45
C THR A 97 3.24 -15.78 23.59
N GLN A 98 4.49 -16.11 23.93
CA GLN A 98 5.10 -17.41 24.29
C GLN A 98 5.80 -18.23 23.20
#